data_AF-A0A5C3PHS3-F1
#
_entry.id   AF-A0A5C3PHS3-F1
#
_cell.length_a   1.000
_cell.length_b   1.000
_cell.length_c   1.000
_cell.angle_alpha   90.00
_cell.angle_beta   90.00
_cell.angle_gamma   90.00
#
_symmetry.space_group_name_H-M   'P 1'
#
loop_
_entity.id
_entity.type
_entity.pdbx_description
1 polymer ?
#
loop_
_entity_poly.entity_id
_entity_poly.type
_entity_poly.pdbx_seq_one_letter_code
_entity_poly.pdbx_strand_id
1 'polypeptide(L)'
;MPVVIEAVDSGEATLPEELVQECFHSYLKSSLTHAKAEGLLDEDTLASAEADLMITGPALCLYFAALRSTTNPPSVPLPRRAKNGASMPPADLSLTNCPPAFRQFLLVWSQVVPSIQALTPEHQHDLARLICGLEQLSSPLNPRLNGIAADLRAVAIEISMRRTFQEKYADDLQVALDSGMARSPGGRSLQASFVPPPSYDDPSPNPSVPPSPQPSSMLSPLPPLQVPPTPSRHSHSRTLSSTSSVGSSARSPSPRSDVFSPTILAEDVPGIEFIRETLYAALAEVLERKPHLRRLLRRDPTRAYFAAVALAITDVASSSATRADPGEKVVAEQLPSDEPVLRGVLGQTLALRDCPGPLRPFMVELCAIGKALHEMEESDSEAAVKALQRGEEPPVPRLERVYEILEQGIGHAHTPEDVGRAGRDQPTDLRRRRTSTEGRAVAFANRINGLALGMTKLRAFRERQEMVFKVLAGVGS
;
A
#
# COMPACT_ATOMS: atom_id res chain seq x y z
N MET A 1 -17.59 23.07 17.22
CA MET A 1 -18.72 22.12 17.17
C MET A 1 -18.51 21.20 15.99
N PRO A 2 -18.46 19.87 16.15
CA PRO A 2 -18.55 18.96 15.01
C PRO A 2 -19.97 19.01 14.45
N VAL A 3 -20.13 19.25 13.16
CA VAL A 3 -21.45 19.14 12.51
C VAL A 3 -21.75 17.66 12.33
N VAL A 4 -22.64 17.12 13.17
CA VAL A 4 -23.27 15.84 12.91
C VAL A 4 -24.23 16.06 11.75
N ILE A 5 -23.80 15.69 10.54
CA ILE A 5 -24.69 15.65 9.38
C ILE A 5 -25.58 14.43 9.57
N GLU A 6 -26.76 14.64 10.16
CA GLU A 6 -27.83 13.64 10.13
C GLU A 6 -28.13 13.30 8.67
N ALA A 7 -28.15 12.01 8.35
CA ALA A 7 -28.47 11.57 7.00
C ALA A 7 -29.92 11.95 6.68
N VAL A 8 -30.14 12.60 5.53
CA VAL A 8 -31.49 12.90 5.05
C VAL A 8 -32.27 11.60 4.95
N ASP A 9 -33.44 11.55 5.57
CA ASP A 9 -34.27 10.35 5.74
C ASP A 9 -34.96 9.93 4.44
N SER A 10 -34.15 9.49 3.46
CA SER A 10 -34.60 8.62 2.39
C SER A 10 -34.79 7.22 2.98
N GLY A 11 -36.04 6.81 3.21
CA GLY A 11 -36.43 5.52 3.82
C GLY A 11 -36.11 4.25 3.00
N GLU A 12 -35.00 4.27 2.27
CA GLU A 12 -34.39 3.15 1.56
C GLU A 12 -33.33 2.53 2.50
N ALA A 13 -33.47 1.24 2.83
CA ALA A 13 -32.57 0.60 3.78
C ALA A 13 -31.13 0.54 3.23
N THR A 14 -30.16 0.97 4.05
CA THR A 14 -28.74 0.87 3.70
C THR A 14 -28.34 -0.58 3.44
N LEU A 15 -27.64 -0.83 2.33
CA LEU A 15 -27.19 -2.16 1.95
C LEU A 15 -26.13 -2.69 2.93
N PRO A 16 -26.02 -4.02 3.16
CA PRO A 16 -24.92 -4.61 3.91
C PRO A 16 -23.57 -4.35 3.23
N GLU A 17 -22.49 -4.15 4.00
CA GLU A 17 -21.17 -3.89 3.41
C GLU A 17 -20.66 -5.13 2.65
N GLU A 18 -20.91 -6.32 3.19
CA GLU A 18 -20.52 -7.61 2.61
C GLU A 18 -21.15 -7.82 1.23
N LEU A 19 -22.42 -7.42 1.07
CA LEU A 19 -23.12 -7.49 -0.21
C LEU A 19 -22.46 -6.57 -1.24
N VAL A 20 -22.17 -5.32 -0.87
CA VAL A 20 -21.50 -4.36 -1.77
C VAL A 20 -20.09 -4.85 -2.14
N GLN A 21 -19.36 -5.43 -1.19
CA GLN A 21 -18.07 -6.08 -1.46
C GLN A 21 -18.22 -7.25 -2.45
N GLU A 22 -19.10 -8.23 -2.21
CA GLU A 22 -19.28 -9.37 -3.14
C GLU A 22 -19.73 -8.92 -4.54
N CYS A 23 -20.58 -7.91 -4.63
CA CYS A 23 -20.97 -7.30 -5.90
C CYS A 23 -19.79 -6.64 -6.62
N PHE A 24 -18.92 -5.93 -5.90
CA PHE A 24 -17.71 -5.32 -6.47
C PHE A 24 -16.73 -6.37 -7.02
N HIS A 25 -16.43 -7.42 -6.25
CA HIS A 25 -15.57 -8.52 -6.70
C HIS A 25 -16.17 -9.25 -7.91
N SER A 26 -17.49 -9.45 -7.97
CA SER A 26 -18.17 -9.99 -9.15
C SER A 26 -18.00 -9.11 -10.40
N TYR A 27 -18.01 -7.78 -10.26
CA TYR A 27 -17.72 -6.88 -11.38
C TYR A 27 -16.24 -6.84 -11.74
N LEU A 28 -15.34 -6.95 -10.76
CA LEU A 28 -13.90 -6.95 -10.99
C LEU A 28 -13.48 -8.15 -11.84
N LYS A 29 -13.96 -9.36 -11.52
CA LYS A 29 -13.75 -10.58 -12.35
C LYS A 29 -14.14 -10.33 -13.80
N SER A 30 -15.37 -9.85 -14.03
CA SER A 30 -15.86 -9.54 -15.38
C SER A 30 -15.06 -8.43 -16.08
N SER A 31 -14.50 -7.49 -15.34
CA SER A 31 -13.75 -6.34 -15.88
C SER A 31 -12.32 -6.72 -16.25
N LEU A 32 -11.67 -7.57 -15.45
CA LEU A 32 -10.35 -8.15 -15.76
C LEU A 32 -10.44 -9.09 -16.97
N THR A 33 -11.44 -9.98 -17.03
CA THR A 33 -11.67 -10.84 -18.22
C THR A 33 -11.92 -10.01 -19.49
N HIS A 34 -12.65 -8.89 -19.38
CA HIS A 34 -12.88 -7.99 -20.51
C HIS A 34 -11.59 -7.26 -20.94
N ALA A 35 -10.81 -6.74 -19.99
CA ALA A 35 -9.54 -6.08 -20.29
C ALA A 35 -8.50 -7.05 -20.88
N LYS A 36 -8.49 -8.32 -20.47
CA LYS A 36 -7.72 -9.41 -21.09
C LYS A 36 -8.14 -9.62 -22.56
N ALA A 37 -9.45 -9.72 -22.83
CA ALA A 37 -9.97 -9.94 -24.17
C ALA A 37 -9.70 -8.76 -25.14
N GLU A 38 -9.74 -7.52 -24.62
CA GLU A 38 -9.42 -6.29 -25.37
C GLU A 38 -7.91 -6.03 -25.52
N GLY A 39 -7.03 -6.89 -24.98
CA GLY A 39 -5.57 -6.70 -25.02
C GLY A 39 -5.06 -5.51 -24.20
N LEU A 40 -5.86 -5.01 -23.24
CA LEU A 40 -5.47 -3.96 -22.29
C LEU A 40 -4.65 -4.51 -21.11
N LEU A 41 -4.69 -5.82 -20.88
CA LEU A 41 -3.91 -6.58 -19.90
C LEU A 41 -3.48 -7.91 -20.51
N ASP A 42 -2.22 -8.29 -20.36
CA ASP A 42 -1.68 -9.58 -20.79
C ASP A 42 -1.72 -10.64 -19.67
N GLU A 43 -1.44 -11.91 -20.02
CA GLU A 43 -1.51 -13.02 -19.07
C GLU A 43 -0.36 -13.00 -18.04
N ASP A 44 0.83 -12.51 -18.40
CA ASP A 44 1.97 -12.46 -17.49
C ASP A 44 1.76 -11.35 -16.44
N THR A 45 1.21 -10.19 -16.82
CA THR A 45 0.77 -9.13 -15.88
C THR A 45 -0.33 -9.62 -14.91
N LEU A 46 -1.33 -10.33 -15.42
CA LEU A 46 -2.39 -10.91 -14.58
C LEU A 46 -1.85 -11.96 -13.60
N ALA A 47 -0.80 -12.70 -13.98
CA ALA A 47 -0.13 -13.68 -13.12
C ALA A 47 0.88 -13.05 -12.13
N SER A 48 1.63 -12.02 -12.54
CA SER A 48 2.57 -11.27 -11.70
C SER A 48 1.87 -10.47 -10.59
N ALA A 49 0.58 -10.16 -10.79
CA ALA A 49 -0.29 -9.54 -9.81
C ALA A 49 0.31 -8.26 -9.21
N GLU A 50 0.90 -7.42 -10.06
CA GLU A 50 1.78 -6.31 -9.68
C GLU A 50 1.13 -5.18 -8.86
N ALA A 51 1.95 -4.30 -8.29
CA ALA A 51 1.47 -3.17 -7.49
C ALA A 51 0.57 -2.23 -8.29
N ASP A 52 0.90 -2.00 -9.57
CA ASP A 52 0.04 -1.23 -10.47
C ASP A 52 -1.26 -1.97 -10.80
N LEU A 53 -1.23 -3.30 -11.03
CA LEU A 53 -2.44 -4.05 -11.36
C LEU A 53 -3.50 -3.98 -10.25
N MET A 54 -3.08 -3.93 -8.97
CA MET A 54 -4.00 -3.66 -7.85
C MET A 54 -4.74 -2.33 -7.97
N ILE A 55 -4.21 -1.35 -8.68
CA ILE A 55 -4.84 -0.05 -8.92
C ILE A 55 -5.62 -0.11 -10.24
N THR A 56 -4.98 -0.58 -11.31
CA THR A 56 -5.51 -0.67 -12.67
C THR A 56 -6.75 -1.56 -12.77
N GLY A 57 -6.77 -2.74 -12.14
CA GLY A 57 -7.94 -3.64 -12.17
C GLY A 57 -9.21 -3.02 -11.59
N PRO A 58 -9.18 -2.53 -10.32
CA PRO A 58 -10.29 -1.78 -9.73
C PRO A 58 -10.64 -0.47 -10.46
N ALA A 59 -9.66 0.25 -11.00
CA ALA A 59 -9.92 1.45 -11.81
C ALA A 59 -10.67 1.13 -13.12
N LEU A 60 -10.30 0.05 -13.82
CA LEU A 60 -11.03 -0.48 -14.97
C LEU A 60 -12.44 -0.95 -14.57
N CYS A 61 -12.59 -1.58 -13.41
CA CYS A 61 -13.90 -1.98 -12.88
C CYS A 61 -14.83 -0.77 -12.67
N LEU A 62 -14.31 0.30 -12.06
CA LEU A 62 -15.02 1.57 -11.85
C LEU A 62 -15.35 2.28 -13.19
N TYR A 63 -14.44 2.23 -14.17
CA TYR A 63 -14.63 2.77 -15.52
C TYR A 63 -15.73 2.00 -16.29
N PHE A 64 -15.67 0.67 -16.36
CA PHE A 64 -16.71 -0.12 -17.00
C PHE A 64 -18.06 -0.04 -16.23
N ALA A 65 -18.05 0.20 -14.92
CA ALA A 65 -19.27 0.54 -14.18
C ALA A 65 -19.84 1.91 -14.60
N ALA A 66 -18.99 2.92 -14.80
CA ALA A 66 -19.41 4.24 -15.28
C ALA A 66 -20.08 4.17 -16.66
N LEU A 67 -19.54 3.39 -17.59
CA LEU A 67 -20.16 3.15 -18.90
C LEU A 67 -21.50 2.40 -18.84
N ARG A 68 -21.78 1.67 -17.74
CA ARG A 68 -23.04 0.93 -17.52
C ARG A 68 -24.07 1.69 -16.67
N SER A 69 -23.72 2.84 -16.10
CA SER A 69 -24.62 3.67 -15.30
C SER A 69 -25.64 4.40 -16.18
N THR A 70 -26.94 4.17 -15.98
CA THR A 70 -28.02 4.80 -16.77
C THR A 70 -28.87 5.81 -15.97
N THR A 71 -28.46 6.10 -14.74
CA THR A 71 -29.19 6.86 -13.73
C THR A 71 -28.63 8.27 -13.51
N ASN A 72 -29.43 9.15 -12.90
CA ASN A 72 -29.02 10.50 -12.51
C ASN A 72 -29.66 10.85 -11.14
N PRO A 73 -28.89 11.02 -10.05
CA PRO A 73 -27.43 10.89 -9.99
C PRO A 73 -26.95 9.46 -10.32
N PRO A 74 -25.70 9.28 -10.80
CA PRO A 74 -25.16 7.98 -11.17
C PRO A 74 -25.19 6.95 -10.03
N SER A 75 -25.57 5.71 -10.36
CA SER A 75 -25.61 4.55 -9.46
C SER A 75 -24.95 3.35 -10.14
N VAL A 76 -24.37 2.44 -9.34
CA VAL A 76 -23.79 1.19 -9.85
C VAL A 76 -24.86 0.11 -9.83
N PRO A 77 -25.35 -0.41 -10.98
CA PRO A 77 -26.29 -1.52 -10.98
C PRO A 77 -25.67 -2.75 -10.32
N LEU A 78 -26.42 -3.50 -9.51
CA LEU A 78 -25.90 -4.67 -8.79
C LEU A 78 -26.08 -5.98 -9.60
N PRO A 79 -25.19 -6.99 -9.43
CA PRO A 79 -25.32 -8.28 -10.10
C PRO A 79 -26.61 -9.01 -9.70
N ARG A 80 -27.45 -9.32 -10.68
CA ARG A 80 -28.78 -9.93 -10.47
C ARG A 80 -28.76 -11.40 -10.00
N ARG A 81 -27.59 -12.00 -9.78
CA ARG A 81 -27.43 -13.38 -9.32
C ARG A 81 -26.66 -13.40 -8.01
N ALA A 82 -27.29 -13.92 -6.97
CA ALA A 82 -26.60 -14.25 -5.73
C ALA A 82 -25.64 -15.44 -5.94
N LYS A 83 -24.68 -15.59 -5.03
CA LYS A 83 -23.70 -16.69 -4.93
C LYS A 83 -24.33 -18.09 -5.03
N ASN A 84 -25.59 -18.21 -4.60
CA ASN A 84 -26.37 -19.45 -4.56
C ASN A 84 -27.18 -19.71 -5.85
N GLY A 85 -26.97 -18.93 -6.91
CA GLY A 85 -27.72 -19.01 -8.18
C GLY A 85 -29.11 -18.37 -8.15
N ALA A 86 -29.61 -17.96 -6.98
CA ALA A 86 -30.87 -17.25 -6.83
C ALA A 86 -30.86 -15.88 -7.54
N SER A 87 -31.98 -15.52 -8.18
CA SER A 87 -32.14 -14.18 -8.77
C SER A 87 -32.45 -13.15 -7.69
N MET A 88 -31.60 -12.13 -7.58
CA MET A 88 -31.89 -10.93 -6.80
C MET A 88 -32.86 -10.03 -7.59
N PRO A 89 -33.63 -9.16 -6.92
CA PRO A 89 -34.29 -8.03 -7.58
C PRO A 89 -33.24 -7.14 -8.28
N PRO A 90 -33.58 -6.44 -9.38
CA PRO A 90 -32.79 -5.33 -9.86
C PRO A 90 -32.72 -4.25 -8.77
N ALA A 91 -31.50 -3.91 -8.36
CA ALA A 91 -31.21 -2.87 -7.37
C ALA A 91 -29.88 -2.21 -7.77
N ASP A 92 -29.77 -0.91 -7.51
CA ASP A 92 -28.59 -0.12 -7.84
C ASP A 92 -27.99 0.50 -6.57
N LEU A 93 -26.67 0.45 -6.44
CA LEU A 93 -25.94 1.12 -5.36
C LEU A 93 -25.89 2.63 -5.61
N SER A 94 -26.54 3.38 -4.74
CA SER A 94 -26.75 4.83 -4.83
C SER A 94 -26.23 5.54 -3.58
N LEU A 95 -26.10 6.87 -3.60
CA LEU A 95 -25.64 7.61 -2.41
C LEU A 95 -26.61 7.53 -1.21
N THR A 96 -27.89 7.18 -1.42
CA THR A 96 -28.87 6.94 -0.35
C THR A 96 -28.62 5.60 0.33
N ASN A 97 -28.55 4.50 -0.42
CA ASN A 97 -28.43 3.13 0.12
C ASN A 97 -27.00 2.64 0.36
N CYS A 98 -25.97 3.37 -0.07
CA CYS A 98 -24.57 2.98 0.07
C CYS A 98 -24.07 2.98 1.53
N PRO A 99 -23.34 1.92 1.97
CA PRO A 99 -22.69 1.87 3.28
C PRO A 99 -21.85 3.11 3.59
N PRO A 100 -21.84 3.63 4.83
CA PRO A 100 -21.02 4.78 5.21
C PRO A 100 -19.54 4.63 4.86
N ALA A 101 -19.02 3.40 4.92
CA ALA A 101 -17.64 3.08 4.57
C ALA A 101 -17.32 3.26 3.06
N PHE A 102 -18.30 3.15 2.17
CA PHE A 102 -18.11 3.30 0.71
C PHE A 102 -18.66 4.62 0.14
N ARG A 103 -19.45 5.38 0.92
CA ARG A 103 -20.13 6.59 0.44
C ARG A 103 -19.17 7.61 -0.20
N GLN A 104 -17.95 7.79 0.33
CA GLN A 104 -16.94 8.69 -0.26
C GLN A 104 -16.45 8.23 -1.64
N PHE A 105 -16.20 6.93 -1.80
CA PHE A 105 -15.76 6.34 -3.07
C PHE A 105 -16.83 6.50 -4.16
N LEU A 106 -18.09 6.20 -3.80
CA LEU A 106 -19.24 6.35 -4.70
C LEU A 106 -19.49 7.83 -5.05
N LEU A 107 -19.26 8.74 -4.11
CA LEU A 107 -19.41 10.19 -4.30
C LEU A 107 -18.40 10.70 -5.33
N VAL A 108 -17.10 10.43 -5.16
CA VAL A 108 -16.06 10.80 -6.14
C VAL A 108 -16.33 10.16 -7.50
N TRP A 109 -16.60 8.86 -7.54
CA TRP A 109 -16.96 8.15 -8.79
C TRP A 109 -18.14 8.82 -9.51
N SER A 110 -19.22 9.13 -8.79
CA SER A 110 -20.44 9.72 -9.37
C SER A 110 -20.24 11.12 -9.97
N GLN A 111 -19.23 11.88 -9.53
CA GLN A 111 -18.86 13.17 -10.13
C GLN A 111 -18.07 12.97 -11.44
N VAL A 112 -17.35 11.86 -11.57
CA VAL A 112 -16.52 11.52 -12.74
C VAL A 112 -17.34 10.84 -13.84
N VAL A 113 -18.37 10.04 -13.52
CA VAL A 113 -19.22 9.33 -14.49
C VAL A 113 -19.69 10.22 -15.67
N PRO A 114 -20.28 11.41 -15.47
CA PRO A 114 -20.73 12.25 -16.58
C PRO A 114 -19.58 12.73 -17.49
N SER A 115 -18.37 12.88 -16.93
CA SER A 115 -17.18 13.22 -17.72
C SER A 115 -16.66 12.05 -18.56
N ILE A 116 -16.86 10.80 -18.11
CA ILE A 116 -16.54 9.58 -18.87
C ILE A 116 -17.56 9.38 -20.01
N GLN A 117 -18.85 9.46 -19.69
CA GLN A 117 -19.94 9.22 -20.64
C GLN A 117 -20.00 10.27 -21.76
N ALA A 118 -19.44 11.47 -21.55
CA ALA A 118 -19.33 12.53 -22.54
C ALA A 118 -18.10 12.41 -23.47
N LEU A 119 -17.28 11.36 -23.34
CA LEU A 119 -16.16 11.07 -24.26
C LEU A 119 -16.65 10.34 -25.51
N THR A 120 -15.98 10.55 -26.65
CA THR A 120 -16.20 9.72 -27.86
C THR A 120 -15.62 8.31 -27.66
N PRO A 121 -16.04 7.28 -28.43
CA PRO A 121 -15.56 5.91 -28.25
C PRO A 121 -14.03 5.76 -28.30
N GLU A 122 -13.35 6.60 -29.09
CA GLU A 122 -11.89 6.62 -29.23
C GLU A 122 -11.24 7.16 -27.96
N HIS A 123 -11.75 8.28 -27.41
CA HIS A 123 -11.28 8.84 -26.13
C HIS A 123 -11.71 7.99 -24.92
N GLN A 124 -12.76 7.18 -25.03
CA GLN A 124 -13.11 6.15 -24.04
C GLN A 124 -12.06 5.02 -24.05
N HIS A 125 -11.71 4.49 -25.22
CA HIS A 125 -10.63 3.50 -25.33
C HIS A 125 -9.29 4.06 -24.81
N ASP A 126 -8.93 5.29 -25.15
CA ASP A 126 -7.73 5.96 -24.64
C ASP A 126 -7.75 6.18 -23.12
N LEU A 127 -8.92 6.40 -22.51
CA LEU A 127 -9.05 6.43 -21.06
C LEU A 127 -8.75 5.06 -20.43
N ALA A 128 -9.26 3.97 -21.01
CA ALA A 128 -8.96 2.62 -20.56
C ALA A 128 -7.45 2.30 -20.68
N ARG A 129 -6.83 2.72 -21.78
CA ARG A 129 -5.37 2.62 -21.99
C ARG A 129 -4.58 3.40 -20.95
N LEU A 130 -4.92 4.66 -20.68
CA LEU A 130 -4.29 5.49 -19.65
C LEU A 130 -4.44 4.91 -18.24
N ILE A 131 -5.56 4.27 -17.93
CA ILE A 131 -5.75 3.58 -16.64
C ILE A 131 -4.70 2.46 -16.49
N CYS A 132 -4.44 1.70 -17.56
CA CYS A 132 -3.37 0.68 -17.63
C CYS A 132 -1.94 1.24 -17.83
N GLY A 133 -1.74 2.56 -17.79
CA GLY A 133 -0.43 3.18 -18.05
C GLY A 133 0.05 3.12 -19.51
N LEU A 134 -0.83 2.77 -20.47
CA LEU A 134 -0.53 2.68 -21.89
C LEU A 134 -0.71 4.05 -22.59
N GLU A 135 0.07 4.31 -23.63
CA GLU A 135 -0.02 5.54 -24.43
C GLU A 135 -1.35 5.67 -25.19
N GLN A 136 -1.87 6.90 -25.28
CA GLN A 136 -3.07 7.24 -26.06
C GLN A 136 -2.82 7.08 -27.57
N LEU A 137 -3.84 6.66 -28.32
CA LEU A 137 -3.81 6.46 -29.76
C LEU A 137 -4.51 7.57 -30.56
N SER A 138 -5.51 8.24 -29.99
CA SER A 138 -6.29 9.25 -30.72
C SER A 138 -5.53 10.55 -30.94
N SER A 139 -5.69 11.14 -32.12
CA SER A 139 -5.28 12.52 -32.40
C SER A 139 -6.51 13.36 -32.79
N PRO A 140 -6.76 14.52 -32.15
CA PRO A 140 -5.94 15.14 -31.10
C PRO A 140 -6.08 14.46 -29.73
N LEU A 141 -4.99 14.51 -28.95
CA LEU A 141 -4.95 14.10 -27.55
C LEU A 141 -5.91 14.93 -26.70
N ASN A 142 -6.62 14.29 -25.77
CA ASN A 142 -7.60 14.95 -24.91
C ASN A 142 -7.05 15.17 -23.49
N PRO A 143 -6.67 16.40 -23.10
CA PRO A 143 -5.99 16.64 -21.83
C PRO A 143 -6.85 16.35 -20.60
N ARG A 144 -8.18 16.16 -20.75
CA ARG A 144 -9.07 15.78 -19.65
C ARG A 144 -8.85 14.35 -19.17
N LEU A 145 -8.37 13.45 -20.03
CA LEU A 145 -8.29 12.02 -19.72
C LEU A 145 -7.34 11.74 -18.56
N ASN A 146 -6.24 12.49 -18.44
CA ASN A 146 -5.31 12.37 -17.31
C ASN A 146 -5.96 12.67 -15.95
N GLY A 147 -6.87 13.65 -15.88
CA GLY A 147 -7.62 13.94 -14.65
C GLY A 147 -8.61 12.82 -14.32
N ILE A 148 -9.41 12.41 -15.31
CA ILE A 148 -10.39 11.33 -15.17
C ILE A 148 -9.72 10.01 -14.75
N ALA A 149 -8.57 9.68 -15.33
CA ALA A 149 -7.76 8.53 -14.95
C ALA A 149 -7.18 8.66 -13.53
N ALA A 150 -6.74 9.85 -13.13
CA ALA A 150 -6.27 10.10 -11.76
C ALA A 150 -7.40 9.94 -10.73
N ASP A 151 -8.59 10.47 -10.98
CA ASP A 151 -9.73 10.35 -10.08
C ASP A 151 -10.21 8.87 -9.94
N LEU A 152 -10.22 8.12 -11.04
CA LEU A 152 -10.52 6.68 -11.02
C LEU A 152 -9.44 5.86 -10.30
N ARG A 153 -8.16 6.12 -10.58
CA ARG A 153 -7.03 5.43 -9.91
C ARG A 153 -6.92 5.80 -8.43
N ALA A 154 -7.38 6.99 -8.04
CA ALA A 154 -7.52 7.40 -6.63
C ALA A 154 -8.53 6.52 -5.89
N VAL A 155 -9.77 6.43 -6.38
CA VAL A 155 -10.80 5.58 -5.75
C VAL A 155 -10.37 4.10 -5.75
N ALA A 156 -9.70 3.64 -6.81
CA ALA A 156 -9.14 2.30 -6.88
C ALA A 156 -8.06 2.04 -5.82
N ILE A 157 -7.14 2.99 -5.58
CA ILE A 157 -6.11 2.91 -4.54
C ILE A 157 -6.75 2.67 -3.16
N GLU A 158 -7.78 3.43 -2.77
CA GLU A 158 -8.41 3.29 -1.45
C GLU A 158 -9.26 2.04 -1.28
N ILE A 159 -9.81 1.49 -2.36
CA ILE A 159 -10.39 0.14 -2.35
C ILE A 159 -9.29 -0.89 -2.12
N SER A 160 -8.16 -0.77 -2.82
CA SER A 160 -7.06 -1.74 -2.80
C SER A 160 -6.20 -1.72 -1.54
N MET A 161 -6.26 -0.64 -0.77
CA MET A 161 -5.71 -0.57 0.59
C MET A 161 -6.52 -1.42 1.58
N ARG A 162 -7.79 -1.75 1.32
CA ARG A 162 -8.65 -2.48 2.27
C ARG A 162 -8.31 -3.96 2.37
N ARG A 163 -8.36 -4.46 3.61
CA ARG A 163 -8.16 -5.87 3.92
C ARG A 163 -9.14 -6.79 3.21
N THR A 164 -10.44 -6.49 3.30
CA THR A 164 -11.53 -7.29 2.72
C THR A 164 -11.50 -7.39 1.20
N PHE A 165 -10.82 -6.45 0.54
CA PHE A 165 -10.52 -6.50 -0.88
C PHE A 165 -9.32 -7.43 -1.16
N GLN A 166 -8.19 -7.19 -0.47
CA GLN A 166 -6.94 -7.93 -0.66
C GLN A 166 -7.11 -9.45 -0.48
N GLU A 167 -7.94 -9.88 0.47
CA GLU A 167 -8.18 -11.31 0.74
C GLU A 167 -8.87 -12.07 -0.40
N LYS A 168 -9.68 -11.38 -1.22
CA LYS A 168 -10.43 -11.97 -2.34
C LYS A 168 -9.72 -11.76 -3.69
N TYR A 169 -8.76 -10.84 -3.76
CA TYR A 169 -8.14 -10.40 -5.00
C TYR A 169 -7.36 -11.49 -5.76
N ALA A 170 -6.76 -12.46 -5.05
CA ALA A 170 -6.13 -13.62 -5.68
C ALA A 170 -7.13 -14.48 -6.48
N ASP A 171 -8.32 -14.73 -5.90
CA ASP A 171 -9.41 -15.48 -6.54
C ASP A 171 -10.05 -14.69 -7.70
N ASP A 172 -9.97 -13.36 -7.68
CA ASP A 172 -10.42 -12.52 -8.80
C ASP A 172 -9.48 -12.64 -9.99
N LEU A 173 -8.16 -12.57 -9.75
CA LEU A 173 -7.13 -12.73 -10.76
C LEU A 173 -7.14 -14.14 -11.36
N GLN A 174 -7.27 -15.20 -10.55
CA GLN A 174 -7.30 -16.56 -11.09
C GLN A 174 -8.53 -16.80 -11.98
N VAL A 175 -9.70 -16.26 -11.62
CA VAL A 175 -10.89 -16.35 -12.51
C VAL A 175 -10.69 -15.60 -13.83
N ALA A 176 -9.95 -14.48 -13.83
CA ALA A 176 -9.61 -13.75 -15.04
C ALA A 176 -8.55 -14.47 -15.90
N LEU A 177 -7.58 -15.15 -15.27
CA LEU A 177 -6.61 -16.01 -15.95
C LEU A 177 -7.29 -17.22 -16.59
N ASP A 178 -8.07 -17.98 -15.82
CA ASP A 178 -8.80 -19.17 -16.28
C ASP A 178 -9.83 -18.84 -17.38
N SER A 179 -10.31 -17.59 -17.43
CA SER A 179 -11.18 -17.10 -18.49
C SER A 179 -10.46 -17.05 -19.85
N GLY A 180 -11.04 -17.70 -20.85
CA GLY A 180 -10.50 -17.76 -22.22
C GLY A 180 -9.54 -18.92 -22.47
N MET A 181 -9.05 -19.62 -21.45
CA MET A 181 -8.30 -20.87 -21.60
C MET A 181 -9.22 -21.98 -22.14
N ALA A 182 -9.27 -22.13 -23.46
CA ALA A 182 -9.53 -23.44 -24.05
C ALA A 182 -8.47 -24.41 -23.54
N ARG A 183 -8.87 -25.62 -23.08
CA ARG A 183 -7.97 -26.64 -22.52
C ARG A 183 -7.12 -27.32 -23.60
N SER A 184 -6.24 -26.55 -24.24
CA SER A 184 -5.21 -27.05 -25.13
C SER A 184 -4.25 -27.95 -24.36
N PRO A 185 -4.10 -29.24 -24.72
CA PRO A 185 -3.22 -30.16 -24.01
C PRO A 185 -1.77 -29.73 -24.18
N GLY A 186 -1.16 -29.21 -23.09
CA GLY A 186 0.19 -28.62 -23.09
C GLY A 186 0.23 -27.11 -22.86
N GLY A 187 -0.90 -26.42 -22.72
CA GLY A 187 -0.94 -25.02 -22.28
C GLY A 187 -0.37 -24.85 -20.86
N ARG A 188 0.37 -23.76 -20.61
CA ARG A 188 0.88 -23.42 -19.28
C ARG A 188 -0.29 -23.00 -18.38
N SER A 189 -0.47 -23.68 -17.25
CA SER A 189 -1.36 -23.21 -16.18
C SER A 189 -0.66 -22.08 -15.41
N LEU A 190 -0.98 -20.83 -15.75
CA LEU A 190 -0.54 -19.67 -14.97
C LEU A 190 -1.37 -19.58 -13.68
N GLN A 191 -0.70 -19.32 -12.57
CA GLN A 191 -1.32 -19.13 -11.26
C GLN A 191 -1.08 -17.70 -10.80
N ALA A 192 -2.12 -17.03 -10.28
CA ALA A 192 -1.99 -15.71 -9.71
C ALA A 192 -1.04 -15.75 -8.50
N SER A 193 0.07 -15.00 -8.57
CA SER A 193 1.11 -14.98 -7.53
C SER A 193 0.80 -14.07 -6.33
N PHE A 194 -0.42 -13.51 -6.27
CA PHE A 194 -0.82 -12.58 -5.23
C PHE A 194 -0.92 -13.25 -3.86
N VAL A 195 -0.15 -12.73 -2.89
CA VAL A 195 -0.27 -13.07 -1.47
C VAL A 195 -0.59 -11.78 -0.72
N PRO A 196 -1.73 -11.68 -0.01
CA PRO A 196 -2.06 -10.49 0.75
C PRO A 196 -1.01 -10.21 1.85
N PRO A 197 -0.91 -8.96 2.35
CA PRO A 197 -0.06 -8.64 3.49
C PRO A 197 -0.44 -9.45 4.76
N PRO A 198 0.39 -9.45 5.82
CA PRO A 198 -0.06 -9.79 7.16
C PRO A 198 -1.28 -8.93 7.55
N SER A 199 -2.15 -9.42 8.43
CA SER A 199 -3.26 -8.60 8.92
C SER A 199 -2.79 -7.61 10.01
N TYR A 200 -3.60 -6.59 10.26
CA TYR A 200 -3.34 -5.54 11.26
C TYR A 200 -4.29 -5.66 12.46
N ASP A 201 -4.79 -6.87 12.74
CA ASP A 201 -5.85 -7.07 13.73
C ASP A 201 -5.38 -6.72 15.14
N ASP A 202 -6.28 -6.12 15.93
CA ASP A 202 -5.98 -5.65 17.28
C ASP A 202 -5.43 -6.79 18.17
N PRO A 203 -4.50 -6.49 19.11
CA PRO A 203 -3.71 -7.51 19.77
C PRO A 203 -4.56 -8.35 20.71
N SER A 204 -4.91 -9.57 20.26
CA SER A 204 -5.42 -10.62 21.14
C SER A 204 -4.43 -10.85 22.30
N PRO A 205 -4.83 -10.62 23.58
CA PRO A 205 -3.92 -10.66 24.71
C PRO A 205 -3.69 -12.10 25.20
N ASN A 206 -3.17 -12.96 24.32
CA ASN A 206 -2.75 -14.33 24.63
C ASN A 206 -1.66 -14.81 23.64
N PRO A 207 -0.37 -14.70 23.98
CA PRO A 207 0.61 -15.62 23.42
C PRO A 207 0.34 -17.01 24.01
N SER A 208 -0.14 -17.94 23.18
CA SER A 208 -0.44 -19.32 23.59
C SER A 208 0.84 -20.06 23.99
N VAL A 209 1.23 -19.95 25.27
CA VAL A 209 2.38 -20.66 25.85
C VAL A 209 2.15 -22.17 25.71
N PRO A 210 3.06 -22.94 25.09
CA PRO A 210 2.92 -24.39 25.00
C PRO A 210 2.97 -24.98 26.43
N PRO A 211 2.07 -25.92 26.78
CA PRO A 211 1.94 -26.41 28.14
C PRO A 211 3.19 -27.17 28.58
N SER A 212 3.98 -26.56 29.46
CA SER A 212 5.10 -27.24 30.12
C SER A 212 4.57 -28.36 31.03
N PRO A 213 5.21 -29.55 31.07
CA PRO A 213 4.72 -30.69 31.83
C PRO A 213 4.74 -30.41 33.33
N GLN A 214 3.64 -30.71 34.02
CA GLN A 214 3.54 -30.60 35.47
C GLN A 214 4.38 -31.69 36.17
N PRO A 215 5.27 -31.35 37.11
CA PRO A 215 5.86 -32.33 38.02
C PRO A 215 4.86 -32.67 39.14
N SER A 216 4.46 -33.94 39.23
CA SER A 216 3.55 -34.42 40.27
C SER A 216 4.14 -34.23 41.67
N SER A 217 3.43 -33.51 42.54
CA SER A 217 3.83 -33.36 43.94
C SER A 217 3.69 -34.68 44.71
N MET A 218 4.76 -35.11 45.37
CA MET A 218 4.74 -36.13 46.42
C MET A 218 5.22 -35.52 47.73
N LEU A 219 4.62 -35.96 48.84
CA LEU A 219 4.80 -35.34 50.16
C LEU A 219 6.11 -35.79 50.85
N SER A 220 6.67 -34.88 51.65
CA SER A 220 7.91 -35.03 52.44
C SER A 220 7.74 -36.02 53.63
N PRO A 221 8.82 -36.47 54.34
CA PRO A 221 9.54 -35.58 55.28
C PRO A 221 11.03 -35.88 55.63
N LEU A 222 11.86 -34.84 55.56
CA LEU A 222 12.89 -34.41 56.55
C LEU A 222 14.16 -35.31 56.83
N PRO A 223 15.22 -34.78 57.50
CA PRO A 223 16.63 -35.19 57.29
C PRO A 223 17.30 -35.87 58.52
N PRO A 224 18.62 -36.19 58.48
CA PRO A 224 19.61 -35.21 59.01
C PRO A 224 21.02 -35.15 58.35
N LEU A 225 21.66 -33.98 58.48
CA LEU A 225 23.09 -33.68 58.73
C LEU A 225 24.19 -34.74 58.40
N GLN A 226 25.21 -34.37 57.61
CA GLN A 226 26.60 -34.12 58.11
C GLN A 226 27.62 -33.63 57.05
N VAL A 227 28.80 -33.20 57.53
CA VAL A 227 29.89 -32.41 56.91
C VAL A 227 30.90 -33.31 56.14
N PRO A 228 31.60 -32.83 55.09
CA PRO A 228 32.38 -33.69 54.18
C PRO A 228 33.84 -33.96 54.61
N PRO A 229 34.50 -34.92 53.94
CA PRO A 229 35.92 -34.77 53.62
C PRO A 229 36.35 -35.22 52.21
N THR A 230 37.48 -34.70 51.75
CA THR A 230 38.36 -35.24 50.69
C THR A 230 39.61 -35.87 51.36
N PRO A 231 40.61 -36.46 50.66
CA PRO A 231 40.72 -36.97 49.29
C PRO A 231 41.32 -38.41 49.20
N SER A 232 41.66 -38.85 47.97
CA SER A 232 42.88 -39.64 47.63
C SER A 232 42.94 -41.18 47.69
N ARG A 233 43.21 -41.72 46.48
CA ARG A 233 44.31 -42.66 46.09
C ARG A 233 44.16 -44.19 46.26
N HIS A 234 44.67 -44.84 45.19
CA HIS A 234 45.32 -46.17 45.13
C HIS A 234 44.43 -47.42 45.28
N SER A 235 44.72 -48.55 44.61
CA SER A 235 45.59 -48.83 43.45
C SER A 235 45.33 -50.26 42.93
N HIS A 236 46.00 -50.65 41.83
CA HIS A 236 46.14 -52.04 41.31
C HIS A 236 44.85 -52.59 40.65
N SER A 237 44.83 -53.50 39.67
CA SER A 237 45.76 -54.23 38.77
C SER A 237 44.83 -55.30 38.11
N ARG A 238 45.04 -55.94 36.95
CA ARG A 238 46.26 -56.43 36.28
C ARG A 238 45.88 -56.93 34.86
N THR A 239 46.74 -56.73 33.85
CA THR A 239 47.06 -57.64 32.69
C THR A 239 45.94 -58.27 31.81
N LEU A 240 46.11 -58.58 30.50
CA LEU A 240 47.24 -58.59 29.54
C LEU A 240 46.83 -57.82 28.24
N SER A 241 47.74 -57.20 27.48
CA SER A 241 48.42 -57.71 26.25
C SER A 241 47.46 -58.31 25.19
N SER A 242 47.60 -58.08 23.87
CA SER A 242 48.73 -57.68 23.00
C SER A 242 48.18 -57.34 21.58
N THR A 243 48.81 -56.63 20.62
CA THR A 243 50.14 -56.00 20.45
C THR A 243 50.12 -55.00 19.26
N SER A 244 50.99 -53.97 19.27
CA SER A 244 51.67 -53.27 18.12
C SER A 244 50.90 -52.90 16.82
N SER A 245 51.11 -51.77 16.11
CA SER A 245 51.89 -50.51 16.27
C SER A 245 51.71 -49.72 14.94
N VAL A 246 51.89 -48.41 14.76
CA VAL A 246 52.39 -47.26 15.55
C VAL A 246 51.36 -46.09 15.38
N GLY A 247 51.52 -44.80 15.72
CA GLY A 247 52.64 -43.95 16.16
C GLY A 247 53.14 -43.00 15.05
N SER A 248 53.32 -41.68 15.25
CA SER A 248 53.10 -40.85 16.46
C SER A 248 52.93 -39.36 16.13
N SER A 249 52.07 -38.67 16.92
CA SER A 249 52.10 -37.21 17.21
C SER A 249 51.72 -36.22 16.06
N ALA A 250 51.10 -35.05 16.29
CA ALA A 250 50.72 -34.37 17.54
C ALA A 250 49.47 -33.46 17.41
N ARG A 251 48.96 -32.99 18.57
CA ARG A 251 48.11 -31.81 18.82
C ARG A 251 46.63 -31.77 18.36
N SER A 252 45.75 -31.96 19.35
CA SER A 252 44.46 -31.29 19.59
C SER A 252 44.55 -29.74 19.48
N PRO A 253 43.43 -28.96 19.36
CA PRO A 253 42.06 -29.31 19.76
C PRO A 253 40.97 -29.20 18.69
N SER A 254 39.84 -29.87 18.98
CA SER A 254 38.63 -29.89 18.15
C SER A 254 37.81 -28.61 18.27
N PRO A 255 37.17 -28.12 17.19
CA PRO A 255 35.90 -27.43 17.33
C PRO A 255 34.83 -28.45 17.80
N ARG A 256 33.93 -28.03 18.69
CA ARG A 256 32.73 -28.82 19.01
C ARG A 256 31.67 -28.53 17.95
N SER A 257 31.27 -29.57 17.22
CA SER A 257 30.08 -29.54 16.38
C SER A 257 28.80 -29.60 17.22
N ASP A 258 27.80 -28.86 16.78
CA ASP A 258 26.35 -28.99 17.06
C ASP A 258 25.85 -28.93 18.50
N VAL A 259 24.90 -28.00 18.75
CA VAL A 259 23.59 -28.21 19.41
C VAL A 259 22.81 -26.87 19.43
N PHE A 260 21.64 -26.84 18.76
CA PHE A 260 20.60 -25.77 18.69
C PHE A 260 21.06 -24.31 18.48
N SER A 261 20.80 -23.68 17.33
CA SER A 261 19.45 -23.21 16.96
C SER A 261 19.37 -22.77 15.48
N PRO A 262 18.24 -22.99 14.77
CA PRO A 262 18.04 -22.46 13.42
C PRO A 262 17.61 -20.98 13.47
N THR A 263 18.57 -20.08 13.30
CA THR A 263 18.33 -18.62 13.35
C THR A 263 17.49 -18.15 12.16
N ILE A 264 16.31 -17.58 12.43
CA ILE A 264 15.43 -16.97 11.42
C ILE A 264 15.88 -15.53 11.16
N LEU A 265 17.01 -15.39 10.47
CA LEU A 265 17.48 -14.16 9.84
C LEU A 265 17.60 -14.48 8.34
N ALA A 266 16.88 -13.77 7.46
CA ALA A 266 17.14 -12.40 7.03
C ALA A 266 18.48 -12.30 6.29
N GLU A 267 18.42 -11.92 5.02
CA GLU A 267 19.61 -11.60 4.24
C GLU A 267 20.09 -10.21 4.68
N ASP A 268 21.15 -10.17 5.49
CA ASP A 268 21.74 -8.94 6.04
C ASP A 268 22.46 -8.13 4.95
N VAL A 269 21.68 -7.54 4.05
CA VAL A 269 22.15 -6.62 3.00
C VAL A 269 21.99 -5.19 3.54
N PRO A 270 23.07 -4.45 3.84
CA PRO A 270 23.00 -3.20 4.61
C PRO A 270 22.04 -2.14 4.04
N GLY A 271 21.96 -2.02 2.71
CA GLY A 271 21.02 -1.10 2.05
C GLY A 271 19.54 -1.40 2.30
N ILE A 272 19.18 -2.65 2.62
CA ILE A 272 17.80 -3.01 3.00
C ILE A 272 17.46 -2.45 4.39
N GLU A 273 18.36 -2.64 5.36
CA GLU A 273 18.15 -2.17 6.73
C GLU A 273 18.17 -0.63 6.77
N PHE A 274 19.09 0.01 6.05
CA PHE A 274 19.17 1.47 5.93
C PHE A 274 17.86 2.12 5.45
N ILE A 275 17.27 1.63 4.35
CA ILE A 275 16.01 2.18 3.80
C ILE A 275 14.86 1.91 4.80
N ARG A 276 14.85 0.72 5.42
CA ARG A 276 13.84 0.30 6.41
C ARG A 276 13.88 1.19 7.66
N GLU A 277 15.06 1.42 8.25
CA GLU A 277 15.25 2.26 9.43
C GLU A 277 14.87 3.72 9.15
N THR A 278 15.28 4.25 8.00
CA THR A 278 14.96 5.62 7.58
C THR A 278 13.44 5.85 7.48
N LEU A 279 12.71 4.92 6.85
CA LEU A 279 11.25 5.01 6.72
C LEU A 279 10.51 4.77 8.05
N TYR A 280 11.03 3.89 8.92
CA TYR A 280 10.42 3.65 10.23
C TYR A 280 10.69 4.76 11.25
N ALA A 281 11.83 5.47 11.15
CA ALA A 281 12.09 6.69 11.90
C ALA A 281 11.11 7.80 11.48
N ALA A 282 10.96 8.07 10.18
CA ALA A 282 9.99 9.05 9.67
C ALA A 282 8.54 8.67 10.05
N LEU A 283 8.18 7.38 10.03
CA LEU A 283 6.86 6.90 10.47
C LEU A 283 6.60 7.19 11.95
N ALA A 284 7.62 7.07 12.81
CA ALA A 284 7.53 7.43 14.22
C ALA A 284 7.28 8.93 14.40
N GLU A 285 8.06 9.78 13.70
CA GLU A 285 7.89 11.23 13.73
C GLU A 285 6.50 11.65 13.23
N VAL A 286 6.01 11.09 12.12
CA VAL A 286 4.67 11.37 11.59
C VAL A 286 3.58 11.06 12.63
N LEU A 287 3.70 9.92 13.31
CA LEU A 287 2.75 9.51 14.35
C LEU A 287 2.86 10.35 15.64
N GLU A 288 3.98 11.00 15.90
CA GLU A 288 4.12 12.02 16.95
C GLU A 288 3.52 13.37 16.51
N ARG A 289 3.92 13.86 15.34
CA ARG A 289 3.55 15.16 14.77
C ARG A 289 2.05 15.29 14.47
N LYS A 290 1.36 14.18 14.17
CA LYS A 290 -0.07 14.16 13.79
C LYS A 290 -0.94 13.30 14.74
N PRO A 291 -1.30 13.81 15.93
CA PRO A 291 -2.10 13.07 16.92
C PRO A 291 -3.54 12.76 16.48
N HIS A 292 -4.00 13.24 15.32
CA HIS A 292 -5.27 12.77 14.74
C HIS A 292 -5.14 11.37 14.12
N LEU A 293 -3.96 10.97 13.60
CA LEU A 293 -3.73 9.60 13.09
C LEU A 293 -3.86 8.58 14.23
N ARG A 294 -3.39 8.92 15.44
CA ARG A 294 -3.60 8.12 16.67
C ARG A 294 -5.08 7.92 17.03
N ARG A 295 -5.97 8.84 16.65
CA ARG A 295 -7.43 8.68 16.81
C ARG A 295 -8.03 7.88 15.64
N LEU A 296 -7.53 8.08 14.43
CA LEU A 296 -7.96 7.33 13.24
C LEU A 296 -7.62 5.84 13.40
N LEU A 297 -6.47 5.49 14.00
CA LEU A 297 -6.08 4.11 14.30
C LEU A 297 -7.16 3.31 15.04
N ARG A 298 -7.86 3.95 15.97
CA ARG A 298 -8.93 3.32 16.79
C ARG A 298 -10.28 3.19 16.08
N ARG A 299 -10.39 3.67 14.83
CA ARG A 299 -11.64 3.70 14.05
C ARG A 299 -11.50 3.05 12.68
N ASP A 300 -10.32 3.22 12.07
CA ASP A 300 -9.93 2.66 10.78
C ASP A 300 -8.39 2.48 10.80
N PRO A 301 -7.88 1.37 11.36
CA PRO A 301 -6.45 1.12 11.48
C PRO A 301 -5.77 0.99 10.12
N THR A 302 -6.51 0.51 9.10
CA THR A 302 -5.98 0.34 7.73
C THR A 302 -5.74 1.71 7.10
N ARG A 303 -6.72 2.63 7.13
CA ARG A 303 -6.53 3.99 6.63
C ARG A 303 -5.43 4.72 7.38
N ALA A 304 -5.39 4.59 8.71
CA ALA A 304 -4.39 5.27 9.53
C ALA A 304 -2.96 4.75 9.26
N TYR A 305 -2.78 3.44 9.06
CA TYR A 305 -1.51 2.85 8.63
C TYR A 305 -1.02 3.45 7.31
N PHE A 306 -1.84 3.37 6.25
CA PHE A 306 -1.41 3.82 4.94
C PHE A 306 -1.23 5.35 4.87
N ALA A 307 -2.06 6.13 5.57
CA ALA A 307 -1.87 7.58 5.69
C ALA A 307 -0.52 7.90 6.35
N ALA A 308 -0.19 7.23 7.47
CA ALA A 308 1.09 7.43 8.15
C ALA A 308 2.29 7.00 7.28
N VAL A 309 2.19 5.92 6.52
CA VAL A 309 3.24 5.46 5.59
C VAL A 309 3.40 6.39 4.38
N ALA A 310 2.31 6.84 3.76
CA ALA A 310 2.35 7.78 2.64
C ALA A 310 2.98 9.13 3.06
N LEU A 311 2.65 9.61 4.26
CA LEU A 311 3.32 10.76 4.87
C LEU A 311 4.80 10.49 5.18
N ALA A 312 5.16 9.32 5.71
CA ALA A 312 6.57 8.97 5.97
C ALA A 312 7.41 8.89 4.67
N ILE A 313 6.82 8.39 3.58
CA ILE A 313 7.43 8.45 2.23
C ILE A 313 7.61 9.91 1.80
N THR A 314 6.63 10.78 2.08
CA THR A 314 6.64 12.20 1.71
C THR A 314 7.69 12.98 2.51
N ASP A 315 7.79 12.75 3.83
CA ASP A 315 8.83 13.30 4.71
C ASP A 315 10.23 12.88 4.24
N VAL A 316 10.45 11.59 3.97
CA VAL A 316 11.74 11.08 3.49
C VAL A 316 12.09 11.63 2.10
N ALA A 317 11.12 11.71 1.19
CA ALA A 317 11.32 12.22 -0.17
C ALA A 317 11.47 13.75 -0.24
N SER A 318 10.88 14.51 0.69
CA SER A 318 11.06 15.98 0.80
C SER A 318 12.29 16.39 1.60
N SER A 319 12.91 15.46 2.34
CA SER A 319 14.18 15.72 3.01
C SER A 319 15.32 15.99 2.02
N SER A 320 16.40 16.63 2.48
CA SER A 320 17.63 16.88 1.70
C SER A 320 18.39 15.61 1.25
N ALA A 321 17.78 14.43 1.35
CA ALA A 321 18.20 13.21 0.69
C ALA A 321 18.33 13.39 -0.83
N THR A 322 17.24 13.80 -1.50
CA THR A 322 17.15 13.86 -2.97
C THR A 322 17.72 15.14 -3.58
N ARG A 323 18.34 15.99 -2.76
CA ARG A 323 18.84 17.31 -3.15
C ARG A 323 20.35 17.26 -3.36
N ALA A 324 20.80 17.51 -4.59
CA ALA A 324 22.19 17.90 -4.83
C ALA A 324 22.49 19.18 -4.04
N ASP A 325 23.43 19.11 -3.09
CA ASP A 325 23.61 20.14 -2.08
C ASP A 325 24.17 21.44 -2.70
N PRO A 326 23.47 22.59 -2.63
CA PRO A 326 23.98 23.85 -3.18
C PRO A 326 25.18 24.43 -2.42
N GLY A 327 25.39 24.00 -1.17
CA GLY A 327 26.38 24.53 -0.23
C GLY A 327 27.66 23.70 -0.10
N GLU A 328 27.66 22.42 -0.46
CA GLU A 328 28.76 21.46 -0.20
C GLU A 328 29.98 21.64 -1.15
N LYS A 329 30.33 22.89 -1.49
CA LYS A 329 31.59 23.26 -2.18
C LYS A 329 32.78 23.30 -1.22
N VAL A 330 33.01 22.22 -0.47
CA VAL A 330 34.12 22.10 0.49
C VAL A 330 34.92 20.82 0.23
N VAL A 331 35.91 20.94 -0.67
CA VAL A 331 37.10 20.06 -0.78
C VAL A 331 36.80 18.56 -0.95
N ALA A 332 36.07 18.21 -2.00
CA ALA A 332 35.97 16.84 -2.52
C ALA A 332 36.07 16.82 -4.06
N GLU A 333 37.29 16.82 -4.61
CA GLU A 333 37.53 16.66 -6.05
C GLU A 333 37.34 15.20 -6.51
N GLN A 334 36.09 14.72 -6.59
CA GLN A 334 35.80 13.38 -7.13
C GLN A 334 34.42 13.24 -7.79
N LEU A 335 34.26 13.94 -8.92
CA LEU A 335 33.10 13.99 -9.83
C LEU A 335 31.78 14.54 -9.24
N PRO A 336 31.04 15.38 -10.00
CA PRO A 336 29.63 15.63 -9.72
C PRO A 336 28.83 14.38 -10.12
N SER A 337 28.70 13.45 -9.17
CA SER A 337 27.82 12.29 -9.31
C SER A 337 26.37 12.78 -9.19
N ASP A 338 25.75 13.14 -10.31
CA ASP A 338 24.33 13.52 -10.46
C ASP A 338 23.37 12.32 -10.26
N GLU A 339 23.71 11.47 -9.29
CA GLU A 339 23.05 10.22 -8.95
C GLU A 339 22.24 10.43 -7.67
N PRO A 340 20.95 10.03 -7.63
CA PRO A 340 20.14 10.24 -6.46
C PRO A 340 20.65 9.43 -5.26
N VAL A 341 20.85 10.14 -4.16
CA VAL A 341 21.22 9.60 -2.85
C VAL A 341 19.99 9.59 -1.95
N LEU A 342 19.94 8.64 -1.03
CA LEU A 342 19.05 8.67 0.13
C LEU A 342 19.90 9.00 1.36
N ARG A 343 19.62 10.13 2.03
CA ARG A 343 20.15 10.41 3.38
C ARG A 343 19.24 9.72 4.39
N GLY A 344 19.84 9.01 5.34
CA GLY A 344 19.16 8.21 6.36
C GLY A 344 19.44 8.70 7.77
N VAL A 345 19.05 7.88 8.76
CA VAL A 345 19.25 8.18 10.18
C VAL A 345 20.75 8.38 10.48
N LEU A 346 21.06 9.26 11.44
CA LEU A 346 22.43 9.64 11.84
C LEU A 346 23.30 10.24 10.70
N GLY A 347 22.70 10.70 9.60
CA GLY A 347 23.40 11.36 8.50
C GLY A 347 24.12 10.43 7.52
N GLN A 348 23.92 9.11 7.65
CA GLN A 348 24.42 8.13 6.68
C GLN A 348 23.76 8.31 5.31
N THR A 349 24.40 7.80 4.25
CA THR A 349 23.96 7.94 2.85
C THR A 349 24.02 6.63 2.07
N LEU A 350 23.02 6.38 1.23
CA LEU A 350 22.98 5.28 0.26
C LEU A 350 22.78 5.85 -1.16
N ALA A 351 23.65 5.53 -2.12
CA ALA A 351 23.45 5.90 -3.52
C ALA A 351 22.70 4.80 -4.29
N LEU A 352 22.10 5.15 -5.44
CA LEU A 352 21.25 4.24 -6.21
C LEU A 352 22.00 2.99 -6.75
N ARG A 353 23.29 3.13 -7.06
CA ARG A 353 24.22 2.04 -7.43
C ARG A 353 24.42 1.03 -6.28
N ASP A 354 24.49 1.53 -5.06
CA ASP A 354 24.65 0.75 -3.83
C ASP A 354 23.31 0.17 -3.33
N CYS A 355 22.19 0.63 -3.91
CA CYS A 355 20.85 0.11 -3.61
C CYS A 355 20.72 -1.37 -4.02
N PRO A 356 20.24 -2.26 -3.13
CA PRO A 356 19.99 -3.66 -3.44
C PRO A 356 19.05 -3.84 -4.62
N GLY A 357 19.36 -4.77 -5.53
CA GLY A 357 18.59 -4.99 -6.78
C GLY A 357 17.06 -5.01 -6.61
N PRO A 358 16.50 -5.78 -5.65
CA PRO A 358 15.05 -5.83 -5.40
C PRO A 358 14.42 -4.53 -4.88
N LEU A 359 15.21 -3.61 -4.30
CA LEU A 359 14.74 -2.31 -3.80
C LEU A 359 15.02 -1.14 -4.75
N ARG A 360 15.84 -1.35 -5.79
CA ARG A 360 16.22 -0.28 -6.73
C ARG A 360 15.00 0.40 -7.39
N PRO A 361 13.93 -0.30 -7.82
CA PRO A 361 12.74 0.36 -8.38
C PRO A 361 12.04 1.26 -7.35
N PHE A 362 11.95 0.82 -6.09
CA PHE A 362 11.39 1.62 -5.00
C PHE A 362 12.24 2.88 -4.73
N MET A 363 13.57 2.77 -4.76
CA MET A 363 14.45 3.92 -4.56
C MET A 363 14.41 4.91 -5.74
N VAL A 364 14.37 4.44 -7.00
CA VAL A 364 14.15 5.32 -8.17
C VAL A 364 12.87 6.14 -8.00
N GLU A 365 11.77 5.48 -7.65
CA GLU A 365 10.48 6.14 -7.52
C GLU A 365 10.42 7.10 -6.32
N LEU A 366 10.97 6.72 -5.17
CA LEU A 366 11.12 7.59 -4.00
C LEU A 366 11.88 8.88 -4.36
N CYS A 367 13.00 8.76 -5.07
CA CYS A 367 13.81 9.91 -5.47
C CYS A 367 13.12 10.77 -6.54
N ALA A 368 12.37 10.15 -7.46
CA ALA A 368 11.60 10.85 -8.49
C ALA A 368 10.28 11.46 -7.95
N ILE A 369 9.78 11.03 -6.79
CA ILE A 369 8.76 11.73 -6.00
C ILE A 369 9.39 12.96 -5.35
N GLY A 370 10.54 12.83 -4.68
CA GLY A 370 11.21 13.94 -3.99
C GLY A 370 11.55 15.12 -4.90
N LYS A 371 12.12 14.83 -6.09
CA LYS A 371 12.35 15.85 -7.12
C LYS A 371 11.06 16.59 -7.52
N ALA A 372 10.00 15.85 -7.82
CA ALA A 372 8.71 16.43 -8.23
C ALA A 372 8.00 17.19 -7.09
N LEU A 373 8.26 16.84 -5.84
CA LEU A 373 7.78 17.56 -4.66
C LEU A 373 8.43 18.95 -4.58
N HIS A 374 9.75 19.03 -4.71
CA HIS A 374 10.46 20.33 -4.74
C HIS A 374 10.07 21.18 -5.95
N GLU A 375 9.95 20.60 -7.15
CA GLU A 375 9.47 21.31 -8.34
C GLU A 375 8.04 21.87 -8.15
N MET A 376 7.20 21.18 -7.39
CA MET A 376 5.85 21.65 -7.03
C MET A 376 5.89 22.74 -5.94
N GLU A 377 6.72 22.58 -4.91
CA GLU A 377 6.93 23.53 -3.81
C GLU A 377 7.48 24.88 -4.31
N GLU A 378 8.51 24.85 -5.16
CA GLU A 378 9.08 26.04 -5.80
C GLU A 378 8.04 26.71 -6.72
N SER A 379 7.31 25.91 -7.52
CA SER A 379 6.29 26.42 -8.43
C SER A 379 5.05 26.99 -7.70
N ASP A 380 4.67 26.45 -6.54
CA ASP A 380 3.62 27.02 -5.68
C ASP A 380 4.11 28.31 -4.99
N SER A 381 5.36 28.32 -4.52
CA SER A 381 5.99 29.51 -3.92
C SER A 381 6.09 30.67 -4.91
N GLU A 382 6.52 30.38 -6.15
CA GLU A 382 6.49 31.35 -7.24
C GLU A 382 5.07 31.89 -7.50
N ALA A 383 4.06 31.01 -7.52
CA ALA A 383 2.68 31.40 -7.80
C ALA A 383 2.12 32.32 -6.70
N ALA A 384 2.40 32.01 -5.43
CA ALA A 384 2.04 32.87 -4.30
C ALA A 384 2.74 34.24 -4.38
N VAL A 385 4.05 34.28 -4.64
CA VAL A 385 4.80 35.54 -4.80
C VAL A 385 4.25 36.36 -5.98
N LYS A 386 3.96 35.72 -7.13
CA LYS A 386 3.41 36.39 -8.33
C LYS A 386 1.99 36.93 -8.12
N ALA A 387 1.18 36.31 -7.27
CA ALA A 387 -0.13 36.83 -6.85
C ALA A 387 0.01 38.03 -5.89
N LEU A 388 0.82 37.88 -4.83
CA LEU A 388 1.07 38.94 -3.85
C LEU A 388 1.66 40.20 -4.48
N GLN A 389 2.55 40.07 -5.47
CA GLN A 389 3.10 41.19 -6.26
C GLN A 389 2.04 41.99 -7.05
N ARG A 390 0.85 41.42 -7.28
CA ARG A 390 -0.28 42.06 -7.96
C ARG A 390 -1.35 42.58 -6.99
N GLY A 391 -1.21 42.30 -5.70
CA GLY A 391 -2.29 42.49 -4.72
C GLY A 391 -3.41 41.45 -4.84
N GLU A 392 -3.16 40.32 -5.50
CA GLU A 392 -4.08 39.17 -5.58
C GLU A 392 -3.89 38.26 -4.35
N GLU A 393 -4.96 37.61 -3.90
CA GLU A 393 -4.87 36.58 -2.85
C GLU A 393 -4.05 35.38 -3.37
N PRO A 394 -3.08 34.85 -2.61
CA PRO A 394 -2.25 33.75 -3.07
C PRO A 394 -3.09 32.47 -3.26
N PRO A 395 -2.86 31.70 -4.34
CA PRO A 395 -3.57 30.44 -4.56
C PRO A 395 -3.16 29.40 -3.51
N VAL A 396 -4.11 28.56 -3.09
CA VAL A 396 -3.85 27.41 -2.22
C VAL A 396 -2.81 26.49 -2.88
N PRO A 397 -1.70 26.14 -2.20
CA PRO A 397 -0.68 25.25 -2.72
C PRO A 397 -1.23 23.87 -3.13
N ARG A 398 -0.71 23.32 -4.22
CA ARG A 398 -0.94 21.92 -4.61
C ARG A 398 -0.37 20.96 -3.58
N LEU A 399 0.77 21.30 -2.98
CA LEU A 399 1.42 20.47 -1.95
C LEU A 399 0.54 20.34 -0.69
N GLU A 400 -0.13 21.40 -0.25
CA GLU A 400 -1.09 21.34 0.86
C GLU A 400 -2.26 20.40 0.53
N ARG A 401 -2.82 20.51 -0.68
CA ARG A 401 -3.89 19.61 -1.16
C ARG A 401 -3.46 18.15 -1.23
N VAL A 402 -2.18 17.86 -1.51
CA VAL A 402 -1.63 16.50 -1.46
C VAL A 402 -1.65 15.96 -0.02
N TYR A 403 -1.17 16.72 0.96
CA TYR A 403 -1.21 16.32 2.37
C TYR A 403 -2.64 16.01 2.86
N GLU A 404 -3.63 16.84 2.50
CA GLU A 404 -5.04 16.54 2.79
C GLU A 404 -5.51 15.19 2.23
N ILE A 405 -5.15 14.87 0.98
CA ILE A 405 -5.53 13.61 0.33
C ILE A 405 -4.84 12.41 1.00
N LEU A 406 -3.57 12.53 1.38
CA LEU A 406 -2.84 11.48 2.10
C LEU A 406 -3.36 11.27 3.53
N GLU A 407 -3.81 12.32 4.22
CA GLU A 407 -4.34 12.23 5.59
C GLU A 407 -5.80 11.77 5.63
N GLN A 408 -6.68 12.47 4.92
CA GLN A 408 -8.13 12.42 5.13
C GLN A 408 -8.88 11.59 4.08
N GLY A 409 -8.30 11.44 2.88
CA GLY A 409 -8.78 10.55 1.83
C GLY A 409 -9.58 11.20 0.70
N ILE A 410 -9.72 10.41 -0.35
CA ILE A 410 -10.35 10.70 -1.62
C ILE A 410 -11.86 10.78 -1.41
N GLY A 411 -12.38 12.00 -1.49
CA GLY A 411 -13.74 12.36 -1.10
C GLY A 411 -13.80 13.48 -0.06
N HIS A 412 -12.76 13.72 0.76
CA HIS A 412 -12.87 14.67 1.89
C HIS A 412 -13.32 16.10 1.49
N ALA A 413 -12.83 16.61 0.35
CA ALA A 413 -13.17 17.94 -0.15
C ALA A 413 -14.47 18.00 -0.98
N HIS A 414 -15.12 16.86 -1.25
CA HIS A 414 -16.28 16.77 -2.13
C HIS A 414 -17.57 16.66 -1.29
N THR A 415 -18.53 17.55 -1.52
CA THR A 415 -19.81 17.48 -0.79
C THR A 415 -20.83 16.61 -1.52
N PRO A 416 -21.80 16.00 -0.83
CA PRO A 416 -22.93 15.34 -1.48
C PRO A 416 -23.75 16.29 -2.37
N GLU A 417 -23.76 17.60 -2.08
CA GLU A 417 -24.48 18.60 -2.87
C GLU A 417 -23.82 18.94 -4.22
N ASP A 418 -22.56 18.56 -4.44
CA ASP A 418 -21.89 18.74 -5.74
C ASP A 418 -22.34 17.67 -6.76
N VAL A 419 -22.86 16.54 -6.29
CA VAL A 419 -23.32 15.43 -7.14
C VAL A 419 -24.61 15.84 -7.87
N GLY A 420 -24.67 15.58 -9.18
CA GLY A 420 -25.82 15.95 -10.03
C GLY A 420 -25.92 17.44 -10.38
N ARG A 421 -25.19 18.36 -9.70
CA ARG A 421 -25.12 19.78 -10.10
C ARG A 421 -24.30 20.03 -11.37
N ALA A 422 -23.61 19.02 -11.91
CA ALA A 422 -22.82 19.07 -13.15
C ALA A 422 -23.68 19.15 -14.43
N GLY A 423 -24.53 20.19 -14.55
CA GLY A 423 -25.44 20.36 -15.69
C GLY A 423 -26.32 21.62 -15.70
N ARG A 424 -26.20 22.54 -14.72
CA ARG A 424 -26.93 23.82 -14.72
C ARG A 424 -26.01 25.02 -14.41
N ASP A 425 -25.85 25.87 -15.42
CA ASP A 425 -25.75 27.33 -15.33
C ASP A 425 -24.82 27.92 -14.25
N GLN A 426 -23.55 27.49 -14.24
CA GLN A 426 -22.45 28.26 -13.68
C GLN A 426 -21.29 28.36 -14.68
N PRO A 427 -20.57 29.50 -14.76
CA PRO A 427 -19.48 29.70 -15.70
C PRO A 427 -18.36 28.69 -15.44
N THR A 428 -18.06 27.89 -16.46
CA THR A 428 -17.33 26.62 -16.32
C THR A 428 -15.85 26.78 -15.99
N ASP A 429 -15.26 27.95 -16.19
CA ASP A 429 -13.81 28.15 -16.09
C ASP A 429 -13.23 28.13 -14.66
N LEU A 430 -14.00 28.55 -13.64
CA LEU A 430 -13.52 28.55 -12.25
C LEU A 430 -13.38 27.13 -11.68
N ARG A 431 -14.40 26.28 -11.88
CA ARG A 431 -14.32 24.84 -11.54
C ARG A 431 -13.25 24.14 -12.41
N ARG A 432 -13.18 24.44 -13.71
CA ARG A 432 -12.22 23.84 -14.65
C ARG A 432 -10.75 24.16 -14.32
N ARG A 433 -10.46 25.36 -13.79
CA ARG A 433 -9.14 25.69 -13.22
C ARG A 433 -8.85 24.86 -11.97
N ARG A 434 -9.80 24.76 -11.02
CA ARG A 434 -9.64 23.92 -9.83
C ARG A 434 -9.37 22.46 -10.19
N THR A 435 -10.16 21.84 -11.06
CA THR A 435 -9.93 20.43 -11.49
C THR A 435 -8.57 20.19 -12.14
N SER A 436 -7.90 21.22 -12.67
CA SER A 436 -6.58 21.11 -13.32
C SER A 436 -5.40 21.25 -12.33
N THR A 437 -5.58 21.93 -11.20
CA THR A 437 -4.63 21.90 -10.07
C THR A 437 -4.89 20.70 -9.17
N GLU A 438 -6.17 20.42 -8.90
CA GLU A 438 -6.68 19.29 -8.12
C GLU A 438 -6.32 17.95 -8.76
N GLY A 439 -6.62 17.72 -10.05
CA GLY A 439 -6.23 16.48 -10.73
C GLY A 439 -4.72 16.22 -10.78
N ARG A 440 -3.88 17.27 -10.68
CA ARG A 440 -2.42 17.13 -10.51
C ARG A 440 -2.03 16.76 -9.08
N ALA A 441 -2.68 17.35 -8.07
CA ALA A 441 -2.51 16.95 -6.67
C ALA A 441 -2.98 15.51 -6.43
N VAL A 442 -4.12 15.11 -7.00
CA VAL A 442 -4.64 13.72 -6.98
C VAL A 442 -3.67 12.78 -7.69
N ALA A 443 -3.20 13.09 -8.89
CA ALA A 443 -2.21 12.26 -9.59
C ALA A 443 -0.90 12.08 -8.80
N PHE A 444 -0.43 13.13 -8.11
CA PHE A 444 0.77 13.05 -7.27
C PHE A 444 0.54 12.27 -5.97
N ALA A 445 -0.60 12.47 -5.29
CA ALA A 445 -1.00 11.68 -4.13
C ALA A 445 -1.18 10.19 -4.48
N ASN A 446 -1.72 9.88 -5.67
CA ASN A 446 -1.82 8.52 -6.19
C ASN A 446 -0.45 7.86 -6.39
N ARG A 447 0.56 8.63 -6.81
CA ARG A 447 1.94 8.15 -6.98
C ARG A 447 2.54 7.72 -5.63
N ILE A 448 2.37 8.57 -4.61
CA ILE A 448 2.83 8.30 -3.23
C ILE A 448 2.08 7.10 -2.62
N ASN A 449 0.75 7.06 -2.72
CA ASN A 449 -0.05 5.94 -2.22
C ASN A 449 0.21 4.63 -2.98
N GLY A 450 0.49 4.69 -4.28
CA GLY A 450 0.90 3.54 -5.09
C GLY A 450 2.25 2.96 -4.63
N LEU A 451 3.22 3.82 -4.32
CA LEU A 451 4.49 3.41 -3.72
C LEU A 451 4.30 2.77 -2.33
N ALA A 452 3.43 3.35 -1.49
CA ALA A 452 3.06 2.81 -0.18
C ALA A 452 2.38 1.41 -0.29
N LEU A 453 1.51 1.22 -1.28
CA LEU A 453 0.90 -0.08 -1.57
C LEU A 453 1.96 -1.09 -2.05
N GLY A 454 2.89 -0.65 -2.90
CA GLY A 454 4.02 -1.44 -3.39
C GLY A 454 4.94 -1.96 -2.26
N MET A 455 5.19 -1.16 -1.21
CA MET A 455 5.99 -1.57 -0.06
C MET A 455 5.50 -2.86 0.59
N THR A 456 4.18 -3.09 0.65
CA THR A 456 3.60 -4.28 1.27
C THR A 456 3.99 -5.59 0.56
N LYS A 457 4.32 -5.51 -0.73
CA LYS A 457 4.75 -6.66 -1.53
C LYS A 457 6.22 -7.01 -1.27
N LEU A 458 7.06 -6.01 -1.01
CA LEU A 458 8.49 -6.17 -0.73
C LEU A 458 8.69 -6.95 0.57
N ARG A 459 9.24 -8.16 0.47
CA ARG A 459 9.51 -9.08 1.60
C ARG A 459 10.19 -8.37 2.79
N ALA A 460 11.18 -7.54 2.49
CA ALA A 460 11.95 -6.76 3.45
C ALA A 460 11.13 -5.83 4.36
N PHE A 461 9.98 -5.33 3.90
CA PHE A 461 9.07 -4.52 4.71
C PHE A 461 8.00 -5.40 5.36
N ARG A 462 7.42 -6.32 4.59
CA ARG A 462 6.36 -7.25 5.01
C ARG A 462 6.70 -8.00 6.31
N GLU A 463 7.94 -8.44 6.48
CA GLU A 463 8.39 -9.24 7.63
C GLU A 463 8.52 -8.45 8.96
N ARG A 464 8.64 -7.11 8.94
CA ARG A 464 8.72 -6.28 10.18
C ARG A 464 7.55 -5.30 10.37
N GLN A 465 6.65 -5.20 9.39
CA GLN A 465 5.52 -4.27 9.31
C GLN A 465 4.60 -4.29 10.55
N GLU A 466 4.10 -5.47 10.94
CA GLU A 466 3.20 -5.62 12.11
C GLU A 466 3.91 -5.23 13.41
N MET A 467 5.13 -5.74 13.64
CA MET A 467 5.91 -5.50 14.86
C MET A 467 6.21 -4.02 15.07
N VAL A 468 6.67 -3.32 14.03
CA VAL A 468 6.98 -1.89 14.11
C VAL A 468 5.72 -1.07 14.39
N PHE A 469 4.62 -1.36 13.70
CA PHE A 469 3.40 -0.60 13.90
C PHE A 469 2.77 -0.84 15.29
N LYS A 470 2.88 -2.05 15.82
CA LYS A 470 2.50 -2.41 17.20
C LYS A 470 3.32 -1.66 18.25
N VAL A 471 4.63 -1.47 18.02
CA VAL A 471 5.49 -0.64 18.88
C VAL A 471 5.09 0.84 18.79
N LEU A 472 4.95 1.39 17.58
CA LEU A 472 4.65 2.81 17.38
C LEU A 472 3.23 3.19 17.87
N ALA A 473 2.26 2.29 17.77
CA ALA A 473 0.94 2.46 18.39
C ALA A 473 1.02 2.46 19.93
N GLY A 474 1.85 1.60 20.52
CA GLY A 474 2.05 1.52 21.97
C GLY A 474 2.75 2.74 22.57
N VAL A 475 3.74 3.32 21.87
CA VAL A 475 4.54 4.48 22.33
C VAL A 475 3.71 5.77 22.53
N GLY A 476 2.47 5.82 22.02
CA GLY A 476 1.56 6.96 22.17
C GLY A 476 0.40 6.77 23.16
N SER A 477 0.51 5.83 24.12
CA SER A 477 -0.55 5.44 25.07
C SER A 477 -0.64 6.31 26.32
#